data_AF-Q7M494-F1
#
_entry.id   AF-Q7M494-F1
#
_cell.length_a   1.000
_cell.length_b   1.000
_cell.length_c   1.000
_cell.angle_alpha   90.00
_cell.angle_beta   90.00
_cell.angle_gamma   90.00
#
_symmetry.space_group_name_H-M   'P 1'
#
loop_
_entity.id
_entity.type
_entity.pdbx_description
1 polymer ?
#
loop_
_entity_poly.entity_id
_entity_poly.type
_entity_poly.pdbx_seq_one_letter_code
_entity_poly.pdbx_strand_id
1 'polypeptide(L)' 'AIPPLVGASGIITPSGRLIQLPAGVTVASAGPSGAVLSNGDNIQYV' A
#
# COMPACT_ATOMS: atom_id res chain seq x y z
N ALA A 1 1.87 11.09 23.63
CA ALA A 1 2.25 10.00 22.71
C ALA A 1 1.41 10.13 21.44
N ILE A 2 1.99 9.93 20.25
CA ILE A 2 1.19 9.86 19.02
C ILE A 2 0.36 8.58 19.08
N PRO A 3 -0.97 8.62 18.88
CA PRO A 3 -1.79 7.42 18.93
C PRO A 3 -1.39 6.42 17.82
N PRO A 4 -1.54 5.11 18.03
CA PRO A 4 -1.24 4.13 17.01
C PRO A 4 -2.18 4.29 15.81
N LEU A 5 -1.64 4.19 14.60
CA LEU A 5 -2.44 4.08 13.38
C LEU A 5 -2.93 2.63 13.25
N VAL A 6 -4.24 2.45 13.10
CA VAL A 6 -4.89 1.14 12.90
C VAL A 6 -5.57 1.14 11.52
N GLY A 7 -5.19 0.21 10.65
CA GLY A 7 -5.73 0.14 9.29
C GLY A 7 -4.94 -0.80 8.38
N ALA A 8 -5.17 -0.67 7.07
CA ALA A 8 -4.39 -1.39 6.06
C ALA A 8 -2.94 -0.88 6.08
N SER A 9 -2.01 -1.79 6.38
CA SER A 9 -0.59 -1.43 6.57
C SER A 9 0.28 -1.74 5.37
N GLY A 10 -0.17 -2.57 4.42
CA GLY A 10 0.69 -3.05 3.35
C GLY A 10 -0.03 -3.78 2.23
N ILE A 11 0.74 -4.09 1.18
CA ILE A 11 0.36 -4.91 0.04
C ILE A 11 1.22 -6.18 0.07
N ILE A 12 0.58 -7.33 -0.14
CA ILE A 12 1.26 -8.60 -0.43
C ILE A 12 1.19 -8.78 -1.95
N THR A 13 2.33 -8.73 -2.63
CA THR A 13 2.37 -8.91 -4.08
C THR A 13 2.07 -10.38 -4.45
N PRO A 14 1.77 -10.67 -5.73
CA PRO A 14 1.63 -12.06 -6.20
C PRO A 14 2.87 -12.94 -5.95
N SER A 15 4.06 -12.33 -5.85
CA SER A 15 5.32 -13.02 -5.50
C SER A 15 5.52 -13.21 -3.99
N GLY A 16 4.58 -12.76 -3.15
CA GLY A 16 4.67 -12.82 -1.69
C GLY A 16 5.52 -11.71 -1.06
N ARG A 17 6.00 -10.73 -1.84
CA ARG A 17 6.74 -9.58 -1.32
C ARG A 17 5.78 -8.67 -0.54
N LEU A 18 6.21 -8.28 0.66
CA LEU A 18 5.50 -7.32 1.49
C LEU A 18 5.95 -5.90 1.15
N ILE A 19 5.00 -5.01 0.90
CA ILE A 19 5.24 -3.58 0.68
C ILE A 19 4.45 -2.81 1.73
N GLN A 20 5.14 -2.07 2.60
CA GLN A 20 4.52 -1.25 3.63
C GLN A 20 3.94 0.03 3.03
N LEU A 21 2.69 0.33 3.36
CA LEU A 21 2.05 1.59 2.98
C LEU A 21 2.54 2.73 3.91
N PRO A 22 2.68 3.96 3.38
CA PRO A 22 2.91 5.12 4.23
C PRO A 22 1.75 5.32 5.22
N ALA A 23 2.06 5.91 6.37
CA ALA A 23 1.05 6.17 7.40
C ALA A 23 -0.09 7.03 6.86
N GLY A 24 -1.34 6.58 7.03
CA GLY A 24 -2.55 7.28 6.58
C GLY A 24 -2.84 7.17 5.09
N VAL A 25 -1.99 6.48 4.32
CA VAL A 25 -2.19 6.25 2.89
C VAL A 25 -2.91 4.92 2.65
N THR A 26 -3.86 4.93 1.73
CA THR A 26 -4.67 3.75 1.37
C THR A 26 -4.51 3.43 -0.11
N VAL A 27 -4.92 2.22 -0.49
CA VAL A 27 -4.97 1.81 -1.90
C VAL A 27 -6.22 2.43 -2.55
N ALA A 28 -6.02 3.25 -3.57
CA ALA A 28 -7.10 3.86 -4.35
C ALA A 28 -7.59 2.93 -5.47
N SER A 29 -6.66 2.22 -6.13
CA SER A 29 -6.95 1.21 -7.16
C SER A 29 -5.82 0.20 -7.23
N ALA A 30 -6.13 -1.07 -7.50
CA ALA A 30 -5.14 -2.13 -7.65
C ALA A 30 -5.47 -3.02 -8.86
N GLY A 31 -4.44 -3.37 -9.63
CA GLY A 31 -4.50 -4.33 -10.73
C GLY A 31 -3.40 -5.38 -10.63
N PRO A 32 -3.29 -6.27 -11.62
CA PRO A 32 -2.35 -7.41 -11.58
C PRO A 32 -0.86 -6.99 -11.49
N SER A 33 -0.53 -5.79 -11.94
CA SER A 33 0.87 -5.33 -12.06
C SER A 33 1.27 -4.26 -11.04
N GLY A 34 0.31 -3.69 -10.31
CA GLY A 34 0.57 -2.56 -9.42
C GLY A 34 -0.68 -1.98 -8.76
N ALA A 35 -0.46 -0.93 -7.97
CA ALA A 35 -1.50 -0.19 -7.26
C ALA A 35 -1.24 1.32 -7.29
N VAL A 36 -2.32 2.10 -7.36
CA VAL A 36 -2.33 3.54 -7.17
C VAL A 36 -2.75 3.84 -5.73
N LEU A 37 -2.02 4.71 -5.06
CA LEU A 37 -2.26 5.11 -3.68
C LEU A 37 -3.08 6.40 -3.60
N SER A 38 -3.73 6.63 -2.45
CA SER A 38 -4.55 7.82 -2.21
C SER A 38 -3.77 9.14 -2.23
N ASN A 39 -2.45 9.09 -2.10
CA ASN A 39 -1.55 10.24 -2.21
C ASN A 39 -1.01 10.48 -3.64
N GLY A 40 -1.45 9.70 -4.62
CA GLY A 40 -1.03 9.81 -6.03
C GLY A 40 0.21 8.98 -6.39
N ASP A 41 0.85 8.32 -5.43
CA ASP A 41 1.98 7.43 -5.70
C ASP A 41 1.53 6.13 -6.39
N ASN A 42 2.47 5.52 -7.12
CA ASN A 42 2.26 4.28 -7.82
C ASN A 42 3.24 3.21 -7.31
N ILE A 43 2.73 2.02 -7.02
CA ILE A 43 3.52 0.85 -6.65
C ILE A 43 3.49 -0.13 -7.82
N GLN A 44 4.68 -0.49 -8.33
CA GLN A 44 4.86 -1.59 -9.27
C GLN A 44 5.27 -2.86 -8.51
N TYR A 45 4.66 -4.00 -8.83
CA TYR A 45 4.94 -5.25 -8.12
C TYR A 45 6.21 -5.97 -8.57
N VAL A 46 6.75 -5.60 -9.73
CA VAL A 46 7.95 -6.20 -10.32
C VAL A 46 9.23 -5.83 -9.57
#